data_AF-A0A2D5FEV7-F1
#
_entry.id   AF-A0A2D5FEV7-F1
#
_cell.length_a   1.000
_cell.length_b   1.000
_cell.length_c   1.000
_cell.angle_alpha   90.00
_cell.angle_beta   90.00
_cell.angle_gamma   90.00
#
_symmetry.space_group_name_H-M   'P 1'
#
loop_
_entity.id
_entity.type
_entity.pdbx_description
1 polymer ?
#
loop_
_entity_poly.entity_id
_entity_poly.type
_entity_poly.pdbx_seq_one_letter_code
_entity_poly.pdbx_strand_id
1 'polypeptide(L)'
;MSSARGQANHHLYLARLLLEAWQQARAAGELRGTLVDQAWAPAVRLHLQRAWGWFLLALAQPAQLPPSLPDCVDALPAPPPGRSLPAELEECRQLESSPWLAPYLHESALGEPAPARVGLAVSVDPASDPEALAATLDRLRDTFDRLGSFVDES
;
A
#
# COMPACT_ATOMS: atom_id res chain seq x y z
N MET A 1 -11.38 -16.85 -11.21
CA MET A 1 -10.41 -16.73 -10.11
C MET A 1 -9.50 -15.56 -10.45
N SER A 2 -9.59 -14.44 -9.73
CA SER A 2 -8.70 -13.29 -10.00
C SER A 2 -7.28 -13.65 -9.56
N SER A 3 -6.29 -13.48 -10.43
CA SER A 3 -4.88 -13.72 -10.09
C SER A 3 -4.42 -12.75 -8.98
N ALA A 4 -3.37 -13.10 -8.24
CA ALA A 4 -2.78 -12.21 -7.23
C ALA A 4 -2.44 -10.82 -7.84
N ARG A 5 -1.91 -10.81 -9.06
CA ARG A 5 -1.68 -9.59 -9.86
C ARG A 5 -2.96 -8.79 -10.12
N GLY A 6 -4.05 -9.46 -10.50
CA GLY A 6 -5.35 -8.81 -10.69
C GLY A 6 -5.88 -8.18 -9.40
N GLN A 7 -5.65 -8.81 -8.25
CA GLN A 7 -6.04 -8.27 -6.95
C GLN A 7 -5.18 -7.07 -6.52
N ALA A 8 -3.87 -7.10 -6.80
CA ALA A 8 -2.98 -5.95 -6.58
C ALA A 8 -3.47 -4.71 -7.36
N ASN A 9 -3.73 -4.88 -8.66
CA ASN A 9 -4.23 -3.80 -9.53
C ASN A 9 -5.63 -3.31 -9.11
N HIS A 10 -6.51 -4.23 -8.70
CA HIS A 10 -7.83 -3.88 -8.19
C HIS A 10 -7.73 -2.95 -6.97
N HIS A 11 -6.82 -3.23 -6.04
CA HIS A 11 -6.65 -2.38 -4.87
C HIS A 11 -5.99 -1.03 -5.17
N LEU A 12 -5.07 -0.95 -6.15
CA LEU A 12 -4.60 0.35 -6.65
C LEU A 12 -5.74 1.18 -7.25
N TYR A 13 -6.64 0.54 -8.00
CA TYR A 13 -7.82 1.21 -8.55
C TYR A 13 -8.76 1.71 -7.45
N LEU A 14 -9.04 0.91 -6.42
CA LEU A 14 -9.85 1.35 -5.27
C LEU A 14 -9.19 2.50 -4.50
N ALA A 15 -7.88 2.45 -4.27
CA ALA A 15 -7.16 3.55 -3.62
C ALA A 15 -7.28 4.86 -4.41
N ARG A 16 -7.20 4.80 -5.74
CA ARG A 16 -7.38 5.95 -6.63
C ARG A 16 -8.79 6.54 -6.52
N LEU A 17 -9.83 5.71 -6.60
CA LEU A 17 -11.21 6.17 -6.48
C LEU A 17 -11.46 6.87 -5.13
N LEU A 18 -10.90 6.33 -4.05
CA LEU A 18 -11.02 6.94 -2.73
C LEU A 18 -10.27 8.27 -2.64
N LEU A 19 -9.08 8.38 -3.23
CA LEU A 19 -8.34 9.64 -3.30
C LEU A 19 -9.10 10.71 -4.08
N GLU A 20 -9.68 10.37 -5.23
CA GLU A 20 -10.49 11.29 -6.03
C GLU A 20 -11.72 11.78 -5.23
N ALA A 21 -12.43 10.87 -4.57
CA ALA A 21 -13.58 11.22 -3.72
C ALA A 21 -13.18 12.05 -2.49
N TRP A 22 -12.04 11.75 -1.86
CA TRP A 22 -11.51 12.54 -0.74
C TRP A 22 -11.18 13.97 -1.19
N GLN A 23 -10.48 14.14 -2.31
CA GLN A 23 -10.16 15.46 -2.84
C GLN A 23 -11.41 16.28 -3.16
N GLN A 24 -12.44 15.64 -3.73
CA GLN A 24 -13.75 16.27 -3.96
C GLN A 24 -14.41 16.70 -2.65
N ALA A 25 -14.41 15.84 -1.63
CA ALA A 25 -15.00 16.15 -0.33
C ALA A 25 -14.26 17.31 0.37
N ARG A 26 -12.94 17.40 0.25
CA ARG A 26 -12.16 18.56 0.74
C ARG A 26 -12.53 19.83 0.00
N ALA A 27 -12.64 19.77 -1.32
CA ALA A 27 -12.97 20.92 -2.16
C ALA A 27 -14.38 21.46 -1.90
N ALA A 28 -15.35 20.59 -1.56
CA ALA A 28 -16.71 20.99 -1.20
C ALA A 28 -16.76 21.84 0.09
N GLY A 29 -15.80 21.64 1.01
CA GLY A 29 -15.64 22.48 2.20
C GLY A 29 -16.77 22.41 3.24
N GLU A 30 -17.70 21.46 3.11
CA GLU A 30 -18.87 21.31 4.00
C GLU A 30 -18.50 20.84 5.41
N LEU A 31 -17.36 20.16 5.55
CA LEU A 31 -16.82 19.64 6.80
C LEU A 31 -15.45 20.25 7.09
N ARG A 32 -15.01 20.20 8.36
CA ARG A 32 -13.65 20.57 8.73
C ARG A 32 -12.66 19.66 8.00
N GLY A 33 -11.71 20.24 7.26
CA GLY A 33 -10.72 19.49 6.48
C GLY A 33 -10.01 18.40 7.27
N THR A 34 -9.67 18.65 8.54
CA THR A 34 -9.02 17.66 9.41
C THR A 34 -9.88 16.41 9.69
N LEU A 35 -11.21 16.54 9.78
CA LEU A 35 -12.10 15.40 9.98
C LEU A 35 -12.27 14.60 8.69
N VAL A 36 -12.29 15.29 7.54
CA VAL A 36 -12.28 14.63 6.23
C VAL A 36 -10.98 13.84 6.07
N ASP A 37 -9.84 14.46 6.36
CA ASP A 37 -8.52 13.82 6.22
C ASP A 37 -8.42 12.57 7.11
N GLN A 38 -8.89 12.64 8.36
CA GLN A 38 -8.91 11.49 9.29
C GLN A 38 -9.86 10.36 8.85
N ALA A 39 -10.97 10.68 8.19
CA ALA A 39 -11.92 9.67 7.75
C ALA A 39 -11.44 8.90 6.50
N TRP A 40 -10.77 9.60 5.59
CA TRP A 40 -10.40 9.05 4.28
C TRP A 40 -8.99 8.47 4.21
N ALA A 41 -8.01 9.08 4.88
CA ALA A 41 -6.61 8.64 4.80
C ALA A 41 -6.40 7.15 5.19
N PRO A 42 -7.00 6.63 6.29
CA PRO A 42 -6.84 5.23 6.66
C PRO A 42 -7.39 4.26 5.60
N ALA A 43 -8.49 4.63 4.94
CA ALA A 43 -9.10 3.80 3.91
C ALA A 43 -8.21 3.71 2.66
N VAL A 44 -7.62 4.83 2.24
CA VAL A 44 -6.65 4.84 1.12
C VAL A 44 -5.44 3.99 1.46
N ARG A 45 -4.84 4.18 2.65
CA ARG A 45 -3.68 3.40 3.11
C ARG A 45 -3.94 1.90 3.12
N LEU A 46 -5.10 1.48 3.63
CA LEU A 46 -5.49 0.07 3.64
C LEU A 46 -5.44 -0.54 2.24
N HIS A 47 -5.90 0.19 1.23
CA HIS A 47 -5.86 -0.28 -0.15
C HIS A 47 -4.44 -0.29 -0.74
N LEU A 48 -3.58 0.67 -0.40
CA LEU A 48 -2.17 0.64 -0.80
C LEU A 48 -1.42 -0.56 -0.18
N GLN A 49 -1.65 -0.84 1.11
CA GLN A 49 -1.10 -2.01 1.81
C GLN A 49 -1.58 -3.33 1.19
N ARG A 50 -2.89 -3.44 0.92
CA ARG A 50 -3.45 -4.63 0.25
C ARG A 50 -2.87 -4.80 -1.15
N ALA A 51 -2.72 -3.71 -1.90
CA ALA A 51 -2.10 -3.75 -3.22
C ALA A 51 -0.66 -4.28 -3.13
N TRP A 52 0.13 -3.81 -2.16
CA TRP A 52 1.49 -4.29 -1.90
C TRP A 52 1.51 -5.79 -1.58
N GLY A 53 0.73 -6.24 -0.60
CA GLY A 53 0.70 -7.65 -0.19
C GLY A 53 0.31 -8.60 -1.32
N TRP A 54 -0.69 -8.22 -2.13
CA TRP A 54 -1.06 -9.01 -3.31
C TRP A 54 0.04 -9.03 -4.38
N PHE A 55 0.76 -7.92 -4.54
CA PHE A 55 1.88 -7.84 -5.48
C PHE A 55 3.05 -8.73 -5.03
N LEU A 56 3.39 -8.73 -3.74
CA LEU A 56 4.40 -9.64 -3.19
C LEU A 56 4.03 -11.11 -3.41
N LEU A 57 2.77 -11.49 -3.20
CA LEU A 57 2.29 -12.85 -3.49
C LEU A 57 2.35 -13.18 -4.99
N ALA A 58 2.11 -12.20 -5.86
CA ALA A 58 2.21 -12.39 -7.31
C ALA A 58 3.66 -12.65 -7.74
N LEU A 59 4.65 -11.99 -7.11
CA LEU A 59 6.06 -12.24 -7.35
C LEU A 59 6.50 -13.59 -6.75
N ALA A 60 6.16 -13.86 -5.50
CA ALA A 60 6.61 -15.05 -4.77
C ALA A 60 6.00 -16.37 -5.30
N GLN A 61 4.81 -16.30 -5.91
CA GLN A 61 4.04 -17.44 -6.42
C GLN A 61 4.06 -18.66 -5.47
N PRO A 62 3.61 -18.50 -4.21
CA PRO A 62 3.67 -19.57 -3.25
C PRO A 62 2.75 -20.73 -3.66
N ALA A 63 3.11 -21.95 -3.24
CA ALA A 63 2.30 -23.15 -3.54
C ALA A 63 0.88 -23.07 -2.95
N GLN A 64 0.72 -22.36 -1.83
CA GLN A 64 -0.55 -22.09 -1.19
C GLN A 64 -0.59 -20.64 -0.71
N LEU A 65 -1.74 -19.99 -0.88
CA LEU A 65 -1.95 -18.63 -0.39
C LEU A 65 -1.98 -18.63 1.15
N PRO A 66 -1.29 -17.67 1.81
CA PRO A 66 -1.35 -17.53 3.25
C PRO A 66 -2.76 -17.11 3.73
N PRO A 67 -3.12 -17.38 5.00
CA PRO A 67 -4.43 -17.03 5.56
C PRO A 67 -4.63 -15.51 5.70
N SER A 68 -3.55 -14.75 5.78
CA SER A 68 -3.52 -13.28 5.80
C SER A 68 -2.61 -12.76 4.71
N LEU A 69 -2.89 -11.56 4.21
CA LEU A 69 -1.99 -10.90 3.26
C LEU A 69 -0.68 -10.55 3.95
N PRO A 70 0.48 -10.80 3.30
CA PRO A 70 1.75 -10.34 3.82
C PRO A 70 1.78 -8.81 3.75
N ASP A 71 2.27 -8.20 4.82
CA ASP A 71 2.52 -6.77 4.94
C ASP A 71 3.92 -6.39 4.44
N CYS A 72 4.88 -7.33 4.48
CA CYS A 72 6.23 -7.16 3.96
C CYS A 72 6.80 -8.43 3.29
N VAL A 73 7.97 -8.30 2.64
CA VAL A 73 8.70 -9.41 2.01
C VAL A 73 9.05 -10.49 3.05
N ASP A 74 9.44 -10.10 4.26
CA ASP A 74 9.83 -11.05 5.31
C ASP A 74 8.63 -11.83 5.89
N ALA A 75 7.40 -11.35 5.65
CA ALA A 75 6.16 -12.04 6.01
C ALA A 75 5.70 -13.04 4.94
N LEU A 76 6.42 -13.17 3.82
CA LEU A 76 6.09 -14.12 2.77
C LEU A 76 6.30 -15.59 3.23
N PRO A 77 5.45 -16.52 2.76
CA PRO A 77 5.66 -17.94 3.00
C PRO A 77 6.96 -18.41 2.35
N ALA A 78 7.57 -19.45 2.93
CA ALA A 78 8.77 -20.06 2.39
C ALA A 78 8.56 -20.52 0.94
N PRO A 79 9.57 -20.37 0.06
CA PRO A 79 9.45 -20.80 -1.33
C PRO A 79 9.28 -22.33 -1.41
N PRO A 80 8.59 -22.84 -2.44
CA PRO A 80 8.45 -24.27 -2.63
C PRO A 80 9.81 -24.96 -2.82
N PRO A 81 9.95 -26.24 -2.43
CA PRO A 81 11.22 -26.97 -2.52
C PRO A 81 11.72 -26.99 -3.96
N GLY A 82 13.00 -26.62 -4.14
CA GLY A 82 13.64 -26.54 -5.47
C GLY A 82 13.45 -25.21 -6.20
N ARG A 83 12.78 -24.22 -5.60
CA ARG A 83 12.66 -22.86 -6.14
C ARG A 83 13.37 -21.86 -5.22
N SER A 84 14.18 -20.98 -5.79
CA SER A 84 14.69 -19.81 -5.08
C SER A 84 13.69 -18.66 -5.15
N LEU A 85 13.76 -17.73 -4.19
CA LEU A 85 13.01 -16.48 -4.27
C LEU A 85 13.51 -15.66 -5.47
N PRO A 86 12.61 -15.00 -6.24
CA PRO A 86 12.99 -14.10 -7.32
C PRO A 86 13.82 -12.91 -6.82
N ALA A 87 14.71 -12.38 -7.67
CA ALA A 87 15.57 -11.24 -7.31
C ALA A 87 14.75 -9.96 -7.08
N GLU A 88 13.59 -9.85 -7.71
CA GLU A 88 12.62 -8.77 -7.58
C GLU A 88 12.11 -8.64 -6.13
N LEU A 89 12.06 -9.75 -5.37
CA LEU A 89 11.68 -9.69 -3.96
C LEU A 89 12.76 -9.02 -3.09
N GLU A 90 14.03 -9.14 -3.46
CA GLU A 90 15.10 -8.41 -2.77
C GLU A 90 15.00 -6.90 -3.06
N GLU A 91 14.62 -6.53 -4.28
CA GLU A 91 14.31 -5.14 -4.59
C GLU A 91 13.09 -4.64 -3.81
N CYS A 92 12.02 -5.44 -3.71
CA CYS A 92 10.87 -5.12 -2.86
C CYS A 92 11.30 -4.88 -1.41
N ARG A 93 12.17 -5.72 -0.85
CA ARG A 93 12.69 -5.56 0.53
C ARG A 93 13.41 -4.21 0.70
N GLN A 94 14.18 -3.79 -0.28
CA GLN A 94 14.83 -2.47 -0.26
C GLN A 94 13.80 -1.33 -0.35
N LEU A 95 12.77 -1.48 -1.18
CA LEU A 95 11.69 -0.49 -1.31
C LEU A 95 10.87 -0.35 -0.03
N GLU A 96 10.68 -1.41 0.74
CA GLU A 96 9.96 -1.37 2.02
C GLU A 96 10.63 -0.45 3.06
N SER A 97 11.95 -0.26 2.94
CA SER A 97 12.73 0.68 3.75
C SER A 97 12.80 2.10 3.15
N SER A 98 12.25 2.31 1.96
CA SER A 98 12.31 3.60 1.28
C SER A 98 11.38 4.63 1.94
N PRO A 99 11.78 5.91 2.00
CA PRO A 99 11.02 6.94 2.70
C PRO A 99 9.65 7.23 2.07
N TRP A 100 9.45 6.84 0.80
CA TRP A 100 8.19 7.05 0.10
C TRP A 100 7.20 5.90 0.30
N LEU A 101 7.64 4.72 0.76
CA LEU A 101 6.77 3.54 0.92
C LEU A 101 6.63 3.11 2.39
N ALA A 102 7.72 3.16 3.16
CA ALA A 102 7.76 2.76 4.56
C ALA A 102 6.65 3.37 5.44
N PRO A 103 6.28 4.67 5.31
CA PRO A 103 5.21 5.27 6.11
C PRO A 103 3.82 4.65 5.88
N TYR A 104 3.63 4.00 4.74
CA TYR A 104 2.32 3.51 4.30
C TYR A 104 2.16 2.01 4.52
N LEU A 105 3.26 1.25 4.59
CA LEU A 105 3.23 -0.20 4.82
C LEU A 105 3.03 -0.56 6.28
N HIS A 106 3.65 0.18 7.21
CA HIS A 106 3.50 -0.09 8.63
C HIS A 106 2.09 0.29 9.10
N GLU A 107 1.39 -0.67 9.67
CA GLU A 107 0.06 -0.46 10.23
C GLU A 107 0.10 0.60 11.33
N SER A 108 -0.83 1.54 11.23
CA SER A 108 -1.39 2.16 12.43
C SER A 108 -2.82 1.64 12.41
N ALA A 109 -3.13 0.76 13.37
CA ALA A 109 -4.36 -0.02 13.42
C ALA A 109 -5.56 0.87 13.09
N LEU A 110 -6.41 0.40 12.17
CA LEU A 110 -7.72 0.99 11.95
C LEU A 110 -8.50 0.93 13.28
N GLY A 111 -8.49 2.02 14.04
CA GLY A 111 -9.35 2.16 15.22
C GLY A 111 -8.75 2.84 16.44
N GLU A 112 -7.44 3.06 16.52
CA GLU A 112 -6.90 3.85 17.63
C GLU A 112 -6.64 5.29 17.17
N PRO A 113 -7.41 6.28 17.64
CA PRO A 113 -7.01 7.66 17.46
C PRO A 113 -5.64 7.78 18.13
N ALA A 114 -4.60 8.07 17.34
CA ALA A 114 -3.30 8.42 17.88
C ALA A 114 -3.54 9.46 18.99
N PRO A 115 -3.04 9.24 20.22
CA PRO A 115 -3.29 10.16 21.31
C PRO A 115 -2.87 11.55 20.84
N ALA A 116 -3.81 12.50 20.91
CA ALA A 116 -3.58 13.87 20.47
C ALA A 116 -2.26 14.34 21.11
N ARG A 117 -1.20 14.42 20.31
CA ARG A 117 0.08 14.94 20.78
C ARG A 117 -0.16 16.42 21.07
N VAL A 118 -0.39 16.74 22.35
CA VAL A 118 -0.46 18.11 22.84
C VAL A 118 0.97 18.66 22.80
N GLY A 119 1.33 19.20 21.64
CA GLY A 119 2.62 19.84 21.38
C GLY A 119 2.50 20.61 20.07
N LEU A 120 2.78 21.91 20.10
CA LEU A 120 2.62 22.91 19.03
C LEU A 120 3.50 22.70 17.78
N ALA A 121 3.94 21.47 17.50
CA ALA A 121 4.54 21.07 16.24
C ALA A 121 3.59 20.08 15.56
N VAL A 122 2.71 20.58 14.69
CA VAL A 122 1.96 19.73 13.77
C VAL A 122 2.94 19.24 12.71
N SER A 123 3.62 18.13 12.99
CA SER A 123 4.23 17.35 11.91
C SER A 123 3.09 16.81 11.07
N VAL A 124 2.98 17.26 9.82
CA VAL A 124 2.05 16.68 8.86
C VAL A 124 2.49 15.24 8.65
N ASP A 125 1.66 14.30 9.08
CA ASP A 125 1.88 12.89 8.81
C ASP A 125 1.65 12.65 7.31
N PRO A 126 2.66 12.25 6.52
CA PRO A 126 2.49 11.98 5.10
C PRO A 126 1.46 10.87 4.84
N ALA A 127 1.25 9.98 5.82
CA ALA A 127 0.21 8.95 5.78
C ALA A 127 -1.21 9.53 5.90
N SER A 128 -1.35 10.81 6.23
CA SER A 128 -2.60 11.57 6.32
C SER A 128 -2.72 12.68 5.26
N ASP A 129 -1.79 12.78 4.32
CA ASP A 129 -1.76 13.78 3.25
C ASP A 129 -2.24 13.18 1.91
N PRO A 130 -3.31 13.70 1.29
CA PRO A 130 -3.82 13.17 0.03
C PRO A 130 -2.83 13.31 -1.13
N GLU A 131 -1.98 14.35 -1.14
CA GLU A 131 -0.99 14.53 -2.20
C GLU A 131 0.13 13.50 -2.07
N ALA A 132 0.64 13.30 -0.86
CA ALA A 132 1.64 12.27 -0.58
C ALA A 132 1.12 10.86 -0.89
N LEU A 133 -0.12 10.54 -0.53
CA LEU A 133 -0.76 9.26 -0.85
C LEU A 133 -0.98 9.05 -2.36
N ALA A 134 -1.35 10.11 -3.09
CA ALA A 134 -1.46 10.05 -4.55
C ALA A 134 -0.09 9.79 -5.20
N ALA A 135 0.96 10.48 -4.75
CA ALA A 135 2.32 10.25 -5.24
C ALA A 135 2.81 8.82 -4.94
N THR A 136 2.48 8.27 -3.77
CA THR A 136 2.77 6.87 -3.43
C THR A 136 2.01 5.91 -4.32
N LEU A 137 0.73 6.17 -4.62
CA LEU A 137 -0.07 5.35 -5.52
C LEU A 137 0.55 5.28 -6.93
N ASP A 138 0.93 6.43 -7.50
CA ASP A 138 1.54 6.47 -8.82
C ASP A 138 2.89 5.72 -8.83
N ARG A 139 3.74 5.91 -7.81
CA ARG A 139 5.01 5.17 -7.69
C ARG A 139 4.82 3.68 -7.51
N LEU A 140 3.80 3.25 -6.76
CA LEU A 140 3.45 1.84 -6.63
C LEU A 140 3.02 1.25 -7.97
N ARG A 141 2.19 1.96 -8.75
CA ARG A 141 1.80 1.53 -10.09
C ARG A 141 3.02 1.36 -10.99
N ASP A 142 3.89 2.36 -11.05
CA ASP A 142 5.10 2.32 -11.89
C ASP A 142 6.05 1.19 -11.46
N THR A 143 6.17 0.95 -10.14
CA THR A 143 6.92 -0.17 -9.57
C THR A 143 6.32 -1.50 -9.98
N PHE A 144 4.99 -1.63 -9.88
CA PHE A 144 4.28 -2.85 -10.24
C PHE A 144 4.43 -3.15 -11.71
N ASP A 145 4.37 -2.14 -12.58
CA ASP A 145 4.54 -2.32 -14.03
C ASP A 145 5.96 -2.74 -14.37
N ARG A 146 6.97 -2.08 -13.77
CA ARG A 146 8.39 -2.40 -13.99
C ARG A 146 8.78 -3.78 -13.46
N LEU A 147 8.35 -4.14 -12.26
CA LEU A 147 8.71 -5.44 -11.64
C LEU A 147 7.80 -6.58 -12.13
N GLY A 148 6.58 -6.26 -12.54
CA GLY A 148 5.62 -7.22 -13.07
C GLY A 148 5.91 -7.67 -14.50
N SER A 149 6.55 -6.83 -15.32
CA SER A 149 6.93 -7.21 -16.70
C SER A 149 7.90 -8.39 -16.75
N PHE A 150 8.70 -8.60 -15.71
CA PHE A 150 9.64 -9.73 -15.62
C PHE A 150 8.95 -11.08 -15.36
N VAL A 151 7.75 -11.06 -14.77
CA VAL A 151 7.01 -12.29 -14.44
C VAL A 151 6.26 -12.86 -15.65
N ASP A 152 5.89 -12.03 -16.62
CA ASP A 152 5.15 -12.46 -17.82
C ASP A 152 6.04 -13.12 -18.90
N GLU A 153 7.37 -12.97 -18.78
CA GLU A 153 8.36 -13.56 -19.70
C GLU A 153 8.97 -14.90 -19.20
N SER A 154 8.53 -15.42 -18.05
CA SER A 154 9.08 -16.63 -17.39
C SER A 154 8.34 -17.93 -17.70
#